data_AF-A0A1Z9RXJ3-F1
#
_entry.id   AF-A0A1Z9RXJ3-F1
#
_cell.length_a   1.000
_cell.length_b   1.000
_cell.length_c   1.000
_cell.angle_alpha   90.00
_cell.angle_beta   90.00
_cell.angle_gamma   90.00
#
_symmetry.space_group_name_H-M   'P 1'
#
loop_
_entity.id
_entity.type
_entity.pdbx_description
1 polymer ?
#
loop_
_entity_poly.entity_id
_entity_poly.type
_entity_poly.pdbx_seq_one_letter_code
_entity_poly.pdbx_strand_id
1 'polypeptide(L)'
;MRIVIEYLLIMNNKLPNRIDGVQSLNHHFKHLCFRIKFYLLMPKNIKASTNAIVKFNEDEFRSYIFMLQDYLQKKLGEGLSIDQILDIEDPFESLEPILPEEVYPIMVLAMINNIRSDTVMDALTEGFYKGVKRYMKDENG
;
A
#
# COMPACT_ATOMS: atom_id res chain seq x y z
N MET A 1 3.08 -23.33 -14.20
CA MET A 1 3.32 -22.20 -13.28
C MET A 1 4.20 -21.13 -13.91
N ARG A 2 5.43 -21.44 -14.37
CA ARG A 2 6.35 -20.45 -15.01
C ARG A 2 5.77 -19.76 -16.26
N ILE A 3 5.05 -20.50 -17.09
CA ILE A 3 4.40 -20.01 -18.31
C ILE A 3 3.32 -18.95 -17.98
N VAL A 4 2.50 -19.18 -16.96
CA VAL A 4 1.42 -18.24 -16.57
C VAL A 4 1.99 -16.89 -16.11
N ILE A 5 3.13 -16.92 -15.41
CA ILE A 5 3.84 -15.73 -14.94
C ILE A 5 4.42 -14.92 -16.11
N GLU A 6 5.04 -15.58 -17.09
CA GLU A 6 5.54 -14.91 -18.30
C GLU A 6 4.41 -14.27 -19.11
N TYR A 7 3.27 -14.95 -19.26
CA TYR A 7 2.10 -14.38 -19.95
C TYR A 7 1.54 -13.15 -19.22
N LEU A 8 1.49 -13.15 -17.89
CA LEU A 8 1.05 -11.99 -17.09
C LEU A 8 2.00 -10.79 -17.21
N LEU A 9 3.31 -11.02 -17.23
CA LEU A 9 4.31 -9.96 -17.42
C LEU A 9 4.25 -9.36 -18.83
N ILE A 10 4.03 -10.20 -19.85
CA ILE A 10 3.85 -9.76 -21.24
C ILE A 10 2.59 -8.90 -21.40
N MET A 11 1.49 -9.26 -20.73
CA MET A 11 0.23 -8.52 -20.78
C MET A 11 0.36 -7.13 -20.12
N ASN A 12 1.12 -7.02 -19.02
CA ASN A 12 1.31 -5.76 -18.30
C ASN A 12 2.11 -4.71 -19.12
N ASN A 13 3.05 -5.17 -19.96
CA ASN A 13 3.89 -4.30 -20.79
C ASN A 13 3.27 -3.91 -22.15
N LYS A 14 2.12 -4.49 -22.52
CA LYS A 14 1.49 -4.29 -23.84
C LYS A 14 0.19 -3.47 -23.81
N LEU A 15 -0.30 -3.06 -22.64
CA LEU A 15 -1.54 -2.29 -22.55
C LEU A 15 -1.27 -0.79 -22.82
N PRO A 16 -1.78 -0.21 -23.92
CA PRO A 16 -1.61 1.20 -24.20
C PRO A 16 -2.37 2.06 -23.18
N ASN A 17 -1.74 3.15 -22.74
CA ASN A 17 -2.26 4.06 -21.69
C ASN A 17 -3.52 4.86 -22.08
N ARG A 18 -4.04 4.72 -23.31
CA ARG A 18 -5.24 5.47 -23.73
C ARG A 18 -5.98 4.77 -24.87
N ILE A 19 -7.13 4.19 -24.54
CA ILE A 19 -8.21 3.89 -25.49
C ILE A 19 -9.51 4.29 -24.80
N ASP A 20 -10.13 5.34 -25.33
CA ASP A 20 -11.31 5.99 -24.76
C ASP A 20 -12.52 5.05 -24.92
N GLY A 21 -12.97 4.48 -23.78
CA GLY A 21 -14.01 3.44 -23.70
C GLY A 21 -13.60 2.23 -22.84
N VAL A 22 -12.30 2.05 -22.58
CA VAL A 22 -11.73 0.88 -21.88
C VAL A 22 -11.35 1.19 -20.42
N GLN A 23 -11.67 2.38 -19.90
CA GLN A 23 -11.21 2.82 -18.56
C GLN A 23 -11.64 1.87 -17.43
N SER A 24 -12.89 1.38 -17.44
CA SER A 24 -13.39 0.41 -16.45
C SER A 24 -12.69 -0.94 -16.57
N LEU A 25 -12.46 -1.43 -17.80
CA LEU A 25 -11.78 -2.70 -18.05
C LEU A 25 -10.28 -2.62 -17.68
N ASN A 26 -9.61 -1.51 -18.00
CA ASN A 26 -8.22 -1.26 -17.63
C ASN A 26 -8.06 -1.11 -16.11
N HIS A 27 -8.99 -0.45 -15.43
CA HIS A 27 -9.01 -0.40 -13.97
C HIS A 27 -9.19 -1.80 -13.36
N HIS A 28 -10.11 -2.59 -13.93
CA HIS A 28 -10.39 -3.95 -13.46
C HIS A 28 -9.20 -4.91 -13.72
N PHE A 29 -8.53 -4.78 -14.88
CA PHE A 29 -7.32 -5.53 -15.20
C PHE A 29 -6.11 -5.08 -14.38
N LYS A 30 -5.92 -3.77 -14.13
CA LYS A 30 -4.89 -3.28 -13.20
C LYS A 30 -5.12 -3.85 -11.80
N HIS A 31 -6.36 -3.82 -11.31
CA HIS A 31 -6.72 -4.39 -10.02
C HIS A 31 -6.51 -5.91 -9.96
N LEU A 32 -6.84 -6.63 -11.04
CA LEU A 32 -6.62 -8.08 -11.14
C LEU A 32 -5.13 -8.44 -11.20
N CYS A 33 -4.35 -7.76 -12.04
CA CYS A 33 -2.91 -7.92 -12.15
C CYS A 33 -2.22 -7.52 -10.83
N PHE A 34 -2.67 -6.46 -10.17
CA PHE A 34 -2.23 -6.07 -8.84
C PHE A 34 -2.52 -7.16 -7.82
N ARG A 35 -3.75 -7.68 -7.75
CA ARG A 35 -4.12 -8.80 -6.86
C ARG A 35 -3.29 -10.06 -7.09
N ILE A 36 -3.01 -10.40 -8.35
CA ILE A 36 -2.20 -11.58 -8.69
C ILE A 36 -0.73 -11.35 -8.33
N LYS A 37 -0.19 -10.16 -8.63
CA LYS A 37 1.18 -9.75 -8.25
C LYS A 37 1.31 -9.78 -6.72
N PHE A 38 0.32 -9.27 -6.00
CA PHE A 38 0.21 -9.25 -4.55
C PHE A 38 0.19 -10.65 -3.92
N TYR A 39 -0.63 -11.56 -4.43
CA TYR A 39 -0.71 -12.93 -3.92
C TYR A 39 0.57 -13.76 -4.14
N LEU A 40 1.34 -13.42 -5.19
CA LEU A 40 2.52 -14.19 -5.59
C LEU A 40 3.85 -13.63 -5.07
N LEU A 41 3.94 -12.34 -4.72
CA LEU A 41 5.22 -11.67 -4.43
C LEU A 41 5.38 -11.17 -3.00
N MET A 42 4.31 -11.03 -2.20
CA MET A 42 4.48 -10.48 -0.85
C MET A 42 4.84 -11.57 0.18
N PRO A 43 5.87 -11.35 1.01
CA PRO A 43 6.18 -12.22 2.14
C PRO A 43 5.04 -12.20 3.15
N LYS A 44 4.82 -13.32 3.85
CA LYS A 44 3.79 -13.51 4.89
C LYS A 44 3.92 -12.59 6.12
N ASN A 45 4.86 -11.64 6.10
CA ASN A 45 5.11 -10.72 7.19
C ASN A 45 4.52 -9.35 6.84
N ILE A 46 3.44 -9.00 7.51
CA ILE A 46 2.65 -7.77 7.29
C ILE A 46 3.43 -6.54 7.79
N LYS A 47 4.40 -6.75 8.69
CA LYS A 47 5.15 -5.69 9.35
C LYS A 47 6.54 -5.54 8.74
N ALA A 48 6.68 -4.61 7.82
CA ALA A 48 7.98 -4.11 7.41
C ALA A 48 8.51 -3.15 8.48
N SER A 49 9.80 -3.25 8.84
CA SER A 49 10.40 -2.28 9.75
C SER A 49 10.52 -0.91 9.09
N THR A 50 10.57 0.16 9.89
CA THR A 50 10.82 1.54 9.41
C THR A 50 12.02 1.59 8.45
N ASN A 51 13.14 0.97 8.80
CA ASN A 51 14.36 0.89 7.96
C ASN A 51 14.17 0.16 6.62
N ALA A 52 13.17 -0.71 6.50
CA ALA A 52 12.79 -1.31 5.24
C ALA A 52 11.85 -0.38 4.45
N ILE A 53 10.85 0.20 5.12
CA ILE A 53 9.85 1.09 4.51
C ILE A 53 10.51 2.31 3.87
N VAL A 54 11.48 2.94 4.53
CA VAL A 54 12.18 4.13 4.00
C VAL A 54 12.91 3.90 2.66
N LYS A 55 13.09 2.65 2.24
CA LYS A 55 13.72 2.27 0.96
C LYS A 55 12.69 2.04 -0.16
N PHE A 56 11.40 2.10 0.15
CA PHE A 56 10.35 1.86 -0.82
C PHE A 56 10.30 2.94 -1.90
N ASN A 57 10.11 2.50 -3.14
CA ASN A 57 9.63 3.37 -4.20
C ASN A 57 8.11 3.60 -4.10
N GLU A 58 7.55 4.42 -4.98
CA GLU A 58 6.14 4.80 -4.95
C GLU A 58 5.20 3.58 -5.03
N ASP A 59 5.45 2.68 -5.97
CA ASP A 59 4.63 1.50 -6.18
C ASP A 59 4.70 0.55 -4.98
N GLU A 60 5.88 0.40 -4.39
CA GLU A 60 6.10 -0.41 -3.19
C GLU A 60 5.36 0.16 -1.98
N PHE A 61 5.44 1.48 -1.77
CA PHE A 61 4.73 2.16 -0.70
C PHE A 61 3.20 2.06 -0.86
N ARG A 62 2.66 2.35 -2.05
CA ARG A 62 1.23 2.18 -2.35
C ARG A 62 0.79 0.73 -2.12
N SER A 63 1.59 -0.23 -2.58
CA SER A 63 1.30 -1.66 -2.37
C SER A 63 1.29 -2.05 -0.90
N TYR A 64 2.21 -1.48 -0.11
CA TYR A 64 2.28 -1.68 1.33
C TYR A 64 1.05 -1.11 2.05
N ILE A 65 0.61 0.10 1.68
CA ILE A 65 -0.62 0.70 2.22
C ILE A 65 -1.84 -0.18 1.91
N PHE A 66 -2.00 -0.66 0.67
CA PHE A 66 -3.09 -1.57 0.32
C PHE A 66 -3.03 -2.89 1.09
N MET A 67 -1.82 -3.41 1.34
CA MET A 67 -1.63 -4.61 2.16
C MET A 67 -2.15 -4.41 3.59
N LEU A 68 -1.80 -3.29 4.22
CA LEU A 68 -2.27 -2.94 5.56
C LEU A 68 -3.80 -2.77 5.58
N GLN A 69 -4.37 -2.12 4.55
CA GLN A 69 -5.82 -2.00 4.41
C GLN A 69 -6.49 -3.37 4.29
N ASP A 70 -5.99 -4.26 3.42
CA ASP A 70 -6.54 -5.60 3.25
C ASP A 70 -6.45 -6.43 4.54
N TYR A 71 -5.34 -6.31 5.28
CA TYR A 71 -5.19 -6.95 6.59
C TYR A 71 -6.21 -6.43 7.60
N LEU A 72 -6.32 -5.11 7.75
CA LEU A 72 -7.23 -4.49 8.70
C LEU A 72 -8.69 -4.85 8.39
N GLN A 73 -9.10 -4.77 7.13
CA GLN A 73 -10.46 -5.12 6.72
C GLN A 73 -10.76 -6.61 6.93
N LYS A 74 -9.77 -7.49 6.77
CA LYS A 74 -9.92 -8.91 7.13
C LYS A 74 -10.16 -9.09 8.63
N LYS A 75 -9.39 -8.40 9.48
CA LYS A 75 -9.55 -8.47 10.94
C LYS A 75 -10.89 -7.91 11.41
N LEU A 76 -11.31 -6.79 10.85
CA LEU A 76 -12.64 -6.22 11.08
C LEU A 76 -13.75 -7.19 10.62
N GLY A 77 -13.57 -7.85 9.47
CA GLY A 77 -14.49 -8.88 8.97
C GLY A 77 -14.55 -10.15 9.82
N GLU A 78 -13.50 -10.44 10.60
CA GLU A 78 -13.47 -11.51 11.61
C GLU A 78 -14.24 -11.13 12.90
N GLY A 79 -14.79 -9.90 12.98
CA GLY A 79 -15.57 -9.41 14.11
C GLY A 79 -14.74 -8.73 15.21
N LEU A 80 -13.44 -8.50 14.96
CA LEU A 80 -12.60 -7.73 15.88
C LEU A 80 -12.91 -6.23 15.77
N SER A 81 -12.92 -5.54 16.90
CA SER A 81 -12.93 -4.07 16.94
C SER A 81 -11.54 -3.49 16.68
N ILE A 82 -11.47 -2.21 16.32
CA ILE A 82 -10.18 -1.50 16.15
C ILE A 82 -9.36 -1.57 17.44
N ASP A 83 -9.98 -1.32 18.60
CA ASP A 83 -9.28 -1.37 19.89
C ASP A 83 -8.63 -2.73 20.13
N GLN A 84 -9.36 -3.83 19.88
CA GLN A 84 -8.81 -5.19 19.99
C GLN A 84 -7.67 -5.47 19.00
N ILE A 85 -7.72 -4.88 17.81
CA ILE A 85 -6.64 -5.02 16.83
C ILE A 85 -5.39 -4.30 17.35
N LEU A 86 -5.53 -3.04 17.80
CA LEU A 86 -4.43 -2.25 18.34
C LEU A 86 -3.83 -2.84 19.62
N ASP A 87 -4.65 -3.46 20.47
CA ASP A 87 -4.19 -4.19 21.67
C ASP A 87 -3.31 -5.40 21.33
N ILE A 88 -3.58 -6.05 20.19
CA ILE A 88 -2.81 -7.22 19.73
C ILE A 88 -1.54 -6.76 19.02
N GLU A 89 -1.69 -5.83 18.08
CA GLU A 89 -0.60 -5.31 17.25
C GLU A 89 -1.04 -4.01 16.58
N ASP A 90 -0.27 -2.93 16.77
CA ASP A 90 -0.43 -1.72 15.99
C ASP A 90 0.13 -1.92 14.57
N PRO A 91 -0.72 -1.97 13.52
CA PRO A 91 -0.28 -2.18 12.14
C PRO A 91 0.40 -0.94 11.54
N PHE A 92 0.36 0.20 12.23
CA PHE A 92 0.83 1.51 11.76
C PHE A 92 2.15 1.95 12.38
N GLU A 93 2.59 1.32 13.47
CA GLU A 93 3.77 1.70 14.27
C GLU A 93 5.00 2.05 13.41
N SER A 94 5.29 1.24 12.38
CA SER A 94 6.49 1.42 11.55
C SER A 94 6.42 2.65 10.62
N LEU A 95 5.24 3.24 10.43
CA LEU A 95 5.00 4.45 9.65
C LEU A 95 5.03 5.73 10.50
N GLU A 96 4.83 5.64 11.82
CA GLU A 96 4.84 6.78 12.74
C GLU A 96 6.08 7.68 12.64
N PRO A 97 7.32 7.15 12.67
CA PRO A 97 8.51 8.00 12.58
C PRO A 97 8.74 8.58 11.19
N ILE A 98 8.00 8.11 10.18
CA ILE A 98 8.16 8.54 8.79
C ILE A 98 7.10 9.57 8.42
N LEU A 99 5.82 9.28 8.69
CA LEU A 99 4.73 10.12 8.19
C LEU A 99 4.68 11.47 8.92
N PRO A 100 4.52 12.60 8.20
CA PRO A 100 4.25 13.88 8.81
C PRO A 100 2.99 13.83 9.69
N GLU A 101 2.98 14.60 10.78
CA GLU A 101 1.88 14.67 11.75
C GLU A 101 0.54 15.01 11.08
N GLU A 102 0.55 15.83 10.03
CA GLU A 102 -0.63 16.19 9.25
C GLU A 102 -1.15 15.06 8.34
N VAL A 103 -0.28 14.10 7.96
CA VAL A 103 -0.61 12.99 7.04
C VAL A 103 -1.02 11.73 7.81
N TYR A 104 -0.47 11.52 9.00
CA TYR A 104 -0.76 10.33 9.80
C TYR A 104 -2.27 10.14 10.11
N PRO A 105 -3.04 11.17 10.53
CA PRO A 105 -4.49 11.04 10.72
C PRO A 105 -5.25 10.69 9.43
N ILE A 106 -4.79 11.20 8.27
CA ILE A 106 -5.39 10.87 6.97
C ILE A 106 -5.20 9.38 6.68
N MET A 107 -4.00 8.85 6.94
CA MET A 107 -3.69 7.43 6.79
C MET A 107 -4.61 6.57 7.66
N VAL A 108 -4.72 6.88 8.96
CA VAL A 108 -5.58 6.13 9.89
C VAL A 108 -7.04 6.13 9.43
N LEU A 109 -7.58 7.30 9.08
CA LEU A 109 -8.96 7.42 8.59
C LEU A 109 -9.18 6.63 7.30
N ALA A 110 -8.22 6.68 6.38
CA ALA A 110 -8.29 5.92 5.13
C ALA A 110 -8.22 4.42 5.35
N MET A 111 -7.43 3.95 6.32
CA MET A 111 -7.31 2.54 6.67
C MET A 111 -8.61 2.00 7.24
N ILE A 112 -9.15 2.67 8.26
CA ILE A 112 -10.38 2.26 8.96
C ILE A 112 -11.58 2.26 8.00
N ASN A 113 -11.74 3.32 7.20
CA ASN A 113 -12.87 3.48 6.28
C ASN A 113 -12.65 2.80 4.91
N ASN A 114 -11.53 2.08 4.73
CA ASN A 114 -11.16 1.43 3.48
C ASN A 114 -11.17 2.38 2.26
N ILE A 115 -10.70 3.62 2.44
CA ILE A 115 -10.63 4.62 1.37
C ILE A 115 -9.39 4.34 0.52
N ARG A 116 -9.61 3.99 -0.76
CA ARG A 116 -8.56 3.59 -1.71
C ARG A 116 -8.41 4.52 -2.91
N SER A 117 -9.00 5.72 -2.84
CA SER A 117 -8.95 6.68 -3.94
C SER A 117 -7.53 7.15 -4.23
N ASP A 118 -7.24 7.41 -5.51
CA ASP A 118 -5.95 7.95 -5.95
C ASP A 118 -5.58 9.23 -5.20
N THR A 119 -6.53 10.14 -4.96
CA THR A 119 -6.31 11.39 -4.20
C THR A 119 -5.73 11.15 -2.81
N VAL A 120 -6.20 10.12 -2.11
CA VAL A 120 -5.68 9.77 -0.78
C VAL A 120 -4.29 9.13 -0.92
N MET A 121 -4.10 8.23 -1.87
CA MET A 121 -2.80 7.59 -2.10
C MET A 121 -1.73 8.58 -2.53
N ASP A 122 -2.09 9.60 -3.31
CA ASP A 122 -1.20 10.68 -3.71
C ASP A 122 -0.77 11.50 -2.49
N ALA A 123 -1.71 11.88 -1.61
CA ALA A 123 -1.40 12.60 -0.38
C ALA A 123 -0.51 11.78 0.58
N LEU A 124 -0.79 10.48 0.72
CA LEU A 124 0.03 9.57 1.54
C LEU A 124 1.43 9.42 0.96
N THR A 125 1.55 9.25 -0.36
CA THR A 125 2.83 9.14 -1.07
C THR A 125 3.66 10.42 -0.92
N GLU A 126 3.03 11.58 -1.10
CA GLU A 126 3.70 12.88 -0.94
C GLU A 126 4.20 13.06 0.51
N GLY A 127 3.35 12.73 1.49
CA GLY A 127 3.70 12.74 2.90
C GLY A 127 4.86 11.81 3.21
N PHE A 128 4.82 10.58 2.70
CA PHE A 128 5.86 9.59 2.84
C PHE A 128 7.22 10.09 2.33
N TYR A 129 7.28 10.66 1.12
CA TYR A 129 8.55 11.19 0.59
C TYR A 129 9.11 12.36 1.41
N LYS A 130 8.26 13.28 1.85
CA LYS A 130 8.66 14.36 2.76
C LYS A 130 9.19 13.81 4.07
N GLY A 131 8.50 12.79 4.59
CA GLY A 131 8.82 12.03 5.79
C GLY A 131 10.19 11.36 5.74
N VAL A 132 10.40 10.50 4.74
CA VAL A 132 11.67 9.80 4.51
C VAL A 132 12.84 10.78 4.39
N LYS A 133 12.64 11.90 3.68
CA LYS A 133 13.68 12.93 3.55
C LYS A 133 14.05 13.56 4.89
N ARG A 134 13.09 13.76 5.81
CA ARG A 134 13.34 14.26 7.17
C ARG A 134 14.04 13.20 8.01
N TYR A 135 13.48 11.99 8.07
CA TYR A 135 14.03 10.85 8.80
C TYR A 135 15.51 10.58 8.46
N MET A 136 15.83 10.52 7.16
CA MET A 136 17.20 10.30 6.69
C MET A 136 18.15 11.46 6.99
N LYS A 137 17.64 12.68 7.12
CA LYS A 137 18.46 13.83 7.52
C LYS A 137 18.81 13.74 9.00
N ASP A 138 17.86 13.31 9.82
CA ASP A 138 18.00 13.23 11.27
C ASP A 138 18.85 12.03 11.70
N GLU A 139 18.87 10.92 10.95
CA GLU A 139 19.77 9.77 11.22
C GLU A 139 21.24 10.03 10.83
N ASN A 140 21.50 10.97 9.91
CA ASN A 140 22.85 11.26 9.40
C ASN A 140 23.48 12.53 10.01
N GLY A 141 22.78 13.21 10.94
CA GLY A 141 23.22 14.44 11.60
C GLY A 141 23.61 14.21 13.05
#